data_AF-A0AA38BXE1-F1
#
_entry.id   AF-A0AA38BXE1-F1
#
_cell.length_a   1.000
_cell.length_b   1.000
_cell.length_c   1.000
_cell.angle_alpha   90.00
_cell.angle_beta   90.00
_cell.angle_gamma   90.00
#
_symmetry.space_group_name_H-M   'P 1'
#
loop_
_entity.id
_entity.type
_entity.pdbx_description
1 polymer ?
#
loop_
_entity_poly.entity_id
_entity_poly.type
_entity_poly.pdbx_seq_one_letter_code
_entity_poly.pdbx_strand_id
1 'polypeptide(L)'
;MATRGNRMALRMVSEKLGVRHLGRRAYSRFGKVFSEEEKSTENIYIKAKASSVCGVYKGVVGALEYLIENTSFLSFLLLLVEFLFKSDCLMEEVKVLNFWPSPFGMRVRIGLEEKGVKYEYQEENIMVNKSDLLLRMNPVYKKIPVLIHNGNPICESLIILQYIDEAWPASQPFLPSNPYDGALARFWADFVDKK
;
A
#
# COMPACT_ATOMS: atom_id res chain seq x y z
N MET A 1 36.99 -28.75 6.80
CA MET A 1 37.59 -28.78 5.45
C MET A 1 36.49 -28.44 4.45
N ALA A 2 36.67 -27.42 3.59
CA ALA A 2 35.64 -27.07 2.61
C ALA A 2 35.67 -28.04 1.41
N THR A 3 34.51 -28.60 1.08
CA THR A 3 34.26 -29.50 -0.07
C THR A 3 34.57 -28.79 -1.40
N ARG A 4 34.88 -29.57 -2.43
CA ARG A 4 35.41 -29.11 -3.73
C ARG A 4 34.47 -28.12 -4.45
N GLY A 5 33.15 -28.24 -4.24
CA GLY A 5 32.13 -27.31 -4.77
C GLY A 5 32.17 -25.91 -4.13
N ASN A 6 32.34 -25.84 -2.80
CA ASN A 6 32.41 -24.56 -2.08
C ASN A 6 33.65 -23.74 -2.47
N ARG A 7 34.73 -24.38 -2.92
CA ARG A 7 35.93 -23.69 -3.43
C ARG A 7 35.74 -23.05 -4.80
N MET A 8 34.83 -23.54 -5.64
CA MET A 8 34.51 -22.94 -6.94
C MET A 8 33.59 -21.73 -6.79
N ALA A 9 32.52 -21.85 -5.99
CA ALA A 9 31.58 -20.76 -5.73
C ALA A 9 32.28 -19.56 -5.05
N LEU A 10 33.16 -19.80 -4.08
CA LEU A 10 33.96 -18.75 -3.43
C LEU A 10 34.99 -18.10 -4.35
N ARG A 11 35.51 -18.83 -5.37
CA ARG A 11 36.44 -18.28 -6.37
C ARG A 11 35.72 -17.35 -7.36
N MET A 12 34.51 -17.74 -7.79
CA MET A 12 33.66 -16.91 -8.66
C MET A 12 33.16 -15.63 -7.96
N VAL A 13 32.83 -15.71 -6.67
CA VAL A 13 32.38 -14.55 -5.88
C VAL A 13 33.55 -13.62 -5.52
N SER A 14 34.73 -14.17 -5.21
CA SER A 14 35.93 -13.38 -4.94
C SER A 14 36.47 -12.67 -6.19
N GLU A 15 36.37 -13.28 -7.38
CA GLU A 15 36.71 -12.65 -8.67
C GLU A 15 35.72 -11.56 -9.09
N LYS A 16 34.41 -11.71 -8.80
CA LYS A 16 33.41 -10.68 -9.10
C LYS A 16 33.42 -9.47 -8.17
N LEU A 17 33.90 -9.63 -6.93
CA LEU A 17 33.89 -8.59 -5.91
C LEU A 17 35.29 -8.06 -5.54
N GLY A 18 36.37 -8.65 -6.06
CA GLY A 18 37.75 -8.17 -5.89
C GLY A 18 38.36 -8.36 -4.49
N VAL A 19 37.68 -9.04 -3.56
CA VAL A 19 38.11 -9.14 -2.15
C VAL A 19 38.71 -10.52 -1.84
N ARG A 20 39.92 -10.54 -1.27
CA ARG A 20 40.64 -11.75 -0.85
C ARG A 20 40.45 -12.04 0.66
N HIS A 21 39.73 -13.12 0.96
CA HIS A 21 39.72 -13.97 2.18
C HIS A 21 39.13 -13.43 3.50
N LEU A 22 38.09 -14.11 4.02
CA LEU A 22 37.58 -13.98 5.39
C LEU A 22 37.67 -15.32 6.16
N GLY A 23 38.12 -15.25 7.41
CA GLY A 23 38.62 -16.39 8.20
C GLY A 23 37.63 -17.07 9.15
N ARG A 24 38.06 -18.22 9.70
CA ARG A 24 37.26 -19.28 10.36
C ARG A 24 36.56 -18.93 11.68
N ARG A 25 36.67 -17.71 12.22
CA ARG A 25 36.03 -17.34 13.51
C ARG A 25 34.56 -16.95 13.39
N ALA A 26 34.07 -16.67 12.18
CA ALA A 26 32.68 -16.33 11.96
C ALA A 26 31.70 -17.48 12.27
N TYR A 27 32.15 -18.74 12.23
CA TYR A 27 31.28 -19.92 12.15
C TYR A 27 30.50 -20.31 13.43
N SER A 28 30.97 -20.03 14.65
CA SER A 28 30.32 -20.56 15.86
C SER A 28 29.19 -19.69 16.44
N ARG A 29 29.14 -18.41 16.07
CA ARG A 29 28.14 -17.46 16.58
C ARG A 29 26.80 -17.55 15.84
N PHE A 30 26.78 -18.20 14.67
CA PHE A 30 25.58 -18.39 13.84
C PHE A 30 24.59 -19.44 14.38
N GLY A 31 25.05 -20.43 15.16
CA GLY A 31 24.21 -21.57 15.55
C GLY A 31 23.09 -21.26 16.56
N LYS A 32 23.18 -20.14 17.30
CA LYS A 32 22.18 -19.77 18.33
C LYS A 32 21.05 -18.89 17.80
N VAL A 33 21.29 -18.13 16.72
CA VAL A 33 20.32 -17.17 16.16
C VAL A 33 19.22 -17.90 15.36
N PHE A 34 19.57 -19.04 14.78
CA PHE A 34 18.71 -19.82 13.88
C PHE A 34 17.42 -20.37 14.54
N SER A 35 17.42 -20.63 15.85
CA SER A 35 16.29 -21.23 16.57
C SER A 35 15.17 -20.23 16.91
N GLU A 36 15.46 -18.92 16.95
CA GLU A 36 14.47 -17.89 17.29
C GLU A 36 13.80 -17.32 16.03
N GLU A 37 14.50 -17.30 14.89
CA GLU A 37 13.97 -16.80 13.60
C GLU A 37 12.88 -17.71 13.00
N GLU A 38 12.91 -19.02 13.29
CA GLU A 38 12.00 -20.02 12.72
C GLU A 38 10.52 -19.83 13.17
N LYS A 39 10.28 -19.24 14.34
CA LYS A 39 8.92 -18.94 14.85
C LYS A 39 8.32 -17.65 14.30
N SER A 40 9.17 -16.75 13.78
CA SER A 40 8.76 -15.45 13.25
C SER A 40 8.24 -15.56 11.80
N THR A 41 8.93 -16.37 11.00
CA THR A 41 8.64 -16.60 9.58
C THR A 41 7.32 -17.34 9.35
N GLU A 42 6.95 -18.27 10.24
CA GLU A 42 5.68 -19.01 10.16
C GLU A 42 4.46 -18.09 10.32
N ASN A 43 4.56 -17.08 11.20
CA ASN A 43 3.51 -16.08 11.42
C ASN A 43 3.36 -15.12 10.23
N ILE A 44 4.47 -14.76 9.58
CA ILE A 44 4.49 -13.93 8.37
C ILE A 44 3.90 -14.68 7.18
N TYR A 45 4.23 -15.96 7.02
CA TYR A 45 3.70 -16.83 5.97
C TYR A 45 2.17 -17.02 6.08
N ILE A 46 1.66 -17.24 7.30
CA ILE A 46 0.21 -17.35 7.55
C ILE A 46 -0.50 -16.03 7.25
N LYS A 47 0.11 -14.89 7.61
CA LYS A 47 -0.43 -13.55 7.32
C LYS A 47 -0.43 -13.22 5.82
N ALA A 48 0.60 -13.66 5.09
CA ALA A 48 0.68 -13.54 3.64
C ALA A 48 -0.36 -14.42 2.92
N LYS A 49 -0.69 -15.60 3.46
CA LYS A 49 -1.69 -16.52 2.90
C LYS A 49 -3.14 -16.03 3.09
N ALA A 50 -3.40 -15.20 4.11
CA ALA A 50 -4.71 -14.60 4.36
C ALA A 50 -5.04 -13.42 3.43
N SER A 51 -4.02 -12.73 2.90
CA SER A 51 -4.16 -11.64 1.92
C SER A 51 -4.24 -12.21 0.50
N SER A 52 -5.34 -12.87 0.19
CA SER A 52 -5.66 -13.35 -1.15
C SER A 52 -5.98 -12.17 -2.09
N VAL A 53 -4.97 -11.54 -2.68
CA VAL A 53 -5.11 -10.83 -3.96
C VAL A 53 -3.84 -11.02 -4.79
N CYS A 54 -4.04 -11.36 -6.07
CA CYS A 54 -3.04 -11.43 -7.15
C CYS A 54 -2.31 -12.78 -7.33
N GLY A 55 -2.73 -13.53 -8.36
CA GLY A 55 -2.17 -14.82 -8.80
C GLY A 55 -0.75 -14.80 -9.39
N VAL A 56 0.05 -13.78 -9.09
CA VAL A 56 1.44 -13.61 -9.59
C VAL A 56 2.46 -14.35 -8.70
N TYR A 57 2.11 -14.65 -7.45
CA TYR A 57 3.07 -15.20 -6.48
C TYR A 57 3.33 -16.71 -6.58
N LYS A 58 2.66 -17.47 -7.46
CA LYS A 58 2.97 -18.91 -7.65
C LYS A 58 4.37 -19.15 -8.24
N GLY A 59 4.89 -18.25 -9.05
CA GLY A 59 6.23 -18.37 -9.65
C GLY A 59 7.36 -17.92 -8.73
N VAL A 60 7.11 -16.90 -7.90
CA VAL A 60 8.13 -16.33 -6.99
C VAL A 60 8.35 -17.22 -5.78
N VAL A 61 7.29 -17.85 -5.24
CA VAL A 61 7.41 -18.83 -4.15
C VAL A 61 8.22 -20.07 -4.58
N GLY A 62 8.04 -20.55 -5.81
CA GLY A 62 8.84 -21.67 -6.35
C GLY A 62 10.32 -21.33 -6.59
N ALA A 63 10.64 -20.06 -6.90
CA ALA A 63 12.03 -19.60 -6.99
C ALA A 63 12.67 -19.38 -5.61
N LEU A 64 11.87 -18.99 -4.61
CA LEU A 64 12.28 -18.86 -3.22
C LEU A 64 12.62 -20.22 -2.60
N GLU A 65 11.87 -21.28 -2.91
CA GLU A 65 12.17 -22.65 -2.42
C GLU A 65 13.53 -23.19 -2.91
N TYR A 66 13.99 -22.80 -4.10
CA TYR A 66 15.27 -23.24 -4.68
C TYR A 66 16.50 -22.50 -4.10
N LEU A 67 16.32 -21.30 -3.56
CA LEU A 67 17.42 -20.45 -3.06
C LEU A 67 17.74 -20.64 -1.57
N ILE A 68 17.04 -21.56 -0.88
CA ILE A 68 17.16 -21.82 0.56
C ILE A 68 18.47 -22.54 0.97
N GLU A 69 19.31 -23.00 0.03
CA GLU A 69 20.55 -23.72 0.37
C GLU A 69 21.79 -22.85 0.71
N ASN A 70 21.70 -21.51 0.67
CA ASN A 70 22.83 -20.61 1.00
C ASN A 70 22.47 -19.52 2.02
N THR A 71 22.94 -19.69 3.26
CA THR A 71 22.63 -18.85 4.42
C THR A 71 23.11 -17.39 4.36
N SER A 72 23.93 -17.02 3.37
CA SER A 72 24.36 -15.63 3.14
C SER A 72 23.54 -14.88 2.08
N PHE A 73 22.73 -15.59 1.29
CA PHE A 73 21.77 -14.98 0.37
C PHE A 73 20.41 -14.73 1.05
N LEU A 74 20.08 -15.52 2.08
CA LEU A 74 18.84 -15.40 2.84
C LEU A 74 18.65 -14.02 3.49
N SER A 75 19.69 -13.40 4.06
CA SER A 75 19.52 -12.07 4.67
C SER A 75 19.28 -10.98 3.64
N PHE A 76 19.98 -11.03 2.50
CA PHE A 76 19.78 -10.08 1.40
C PHE A 76 18.43 -10.29 0.71
N LEU A 77 18.01 -11.54 0.57
CA LEU A 77 16.71 -11.92 0.02
C LEU A 77 15.58 -11.56 0.98
N LEU A 78 15.76 -11.71 2.29
CA LEU A 78 14.80 -11.26 3.30
C LEU A 78 14.68 -9.74 3.28
N LEU A 79 15.80 -9.01 3.15
CA LEU A 79 15.81 -7.56 3.05
C LEU A 79 15.20 -7.07 1.72
N LEU A 80 15.39 -7.81 0.64
CA LEU A 80 14.76 -7.57 -0.65
C LEU A 80 13.25 -7.86 -0.58
N VAL A 81 12.85 -8.95 0.07
CA VAL A 81 11.44 -9.29 0.29
C VAL A 81 10.78 -8.25 1.20
N GLU A 82 11.43 -7.82 2.30
CA GLU A 82 10.96 -6.72 3.14
C GLU A 82 10.89 -5.41 2.37
N PHE A 83 11.89 -5.10 1.53
CA PHE A 83 11.90 -3.90 0.70
C PHE A 83 10.81 -3.94 -0.38
N LEU A 84 10.56 -5.09 -1.00
CA LEU A 84 9.50 -5.28 -1.98
C LEU A 84 8.12 -5.23 -1.30
N PHE A 85 7.96 -5.87 -0.14
CA PHE A 85 6.72 -5.79 0.66
C PHE A 85 6.46 -4.37 1.16
N LYS A 86 7.54 -3.64 1.50
CA LYS A 86 7.49 -2.23 1.86
C LYS A 86 7.28 -1.31 0.65
N SER A 87 7.58 -1.75 -0.56
CA SER A 87 7.31 -0.99 -1.78
C SER A 87 5.86 -1.16 -2.22
N ASP A 88 5.28 -2.35 -2.06
CA ASP A 88 3.85 -2.59 -2.35
C ASP A 88 2.94 -1.85 -1.36
N CYS A 89 3.37 -1.63 -0.11
CA CYS A 89 2.62 -0.79 0.85
C CYS A 89 2.76 0.73 0.61
N LEU A 90 3.55 1.17 -0.38
CA LEU A 90 3.69 2.59 -0.75
C LEU A 90 2.76 3.01 -1.89
N MET A 91 1.99 2.09 -2.46
CA MET A 91 0.94 2.46 -3.42
C MET A 91 -0.25 3.00 -2.64
N GLU A 92 -0.45 4.31 -2.71
CA GLU A 92 -1.57 5.01 -2.09
C GLU A 92 -2.89 4.48 -2.67
N GLU A 93 -3.69 3.80 -1.85
CA GLU A 93 -4.96 3.21 -2.26
C GLU A 93 -6.09 4.23 -2.08
N VAL A 94 -6.58 4.75 -3.20
CA VAL A 94 -7.71 5.68 -3.22
C VAL A 94 -8.89 5.03 -3.94
N LYS A 95 -10.03 4.94 -3.26
CA LYS A 95 -11.27 4.37 -3.80
C LYS A 95 -12.45 5.29 -3.56
N VAL A 96 -13.33 5.41 -4.54
CA VAL A 96 -14.54 6.24 -4.46
C VAL A 96 -15.76 5.37 -4.63
N LEU A 97 -16.60 5.28 -3.59
CA LEU A 97 -17.92 4.68 -3.66
C LEU A 97 -18.92 5.75 -4.12
N ASN A 98 -19.52 5.58 -5.30
CA ASN A 98 -20.44 6.57 -5.84
C ASN A 98 -21.46 5.99 -6.82
N PHE A 99 -22.49 6.77 -7.15
CA PHE A 99 -23.48 6.48 -8.19
C PHE A 99 -23.30 7.51 -9.32
N TRP A 100 -23.28 7.06 -10.58
CA TRP A 100 -22.89 7.90 -11.72
C TRP A 100 -23.64 9.24 -11.88
N PRO A 101 -24.95 9.39 -11.58
CA PRO A 101 -25.67 10.64 -11.74
C PRO A 101 -25.63 11.51 -10.48
N SER A 102 -24.94 11.07 -9.42
CA SER A 102 -24.87 11.82 -8.16
C SER A 102 -24.07 13.11 -8.33
N PRO A 103 -24.67 14.30 -8.13
CA PRO A 103 -23.94 15.56 -8.20
C PRO A 103 -22.89 15.68 -7.09
N PHE A 104 -23.16 15.11 -5.91
CA PHE A 104 -22.23 15.08 -4.79
C PHE A 104 -21.00 14.23 -5.09
N GLY A 105 -21.19 13.09 -5.77
CA GLY A 105 -20.09 12.26 -6.22
C GLY A 105 -19.29 12.86 -7.36
N MET A 106 -19.97 13.59 -8.26
CA MET A 106 -19.30 14.33 -9.33
C MET A 106 -18.29 15.32 -8.78
N ARG A 107 -18.62 16.04 -7.69
CA ARG A 107 -17.67 16.94 -7.01
C ARG A 107 -16.39 16.23 -6.60
N VAL A 108 -16.50 15.07 -5.96
CA VAL A 108 -15.35 14.28 -5.49
C VAL A 108 -14.48 13.83 -6.66
N ARG A 109 -15.11 13.34 -7.74
CA ARG A 109 -14.40 12.94 -8.95
C ARG A 109 -13.64 14.10 -9.56
N ILE A 110 -14.29 15.24 -9.77
CA ILE A 110 -13.64 16.45 -10.30
C ILE A 110 -12.47 16.85 -9.40
N GLY A 111 -12.64 16.88 -8.07
CA GLY A 111 -11.55 17.20 -7.15
C GLY A 111 -10.34 16.26 -7.31
N LEU A 112 -10.57 14.95 -7.42
CA LEU A 112 -9.48 13.98 -7.64
C LEU A 112 -8.79 14.17 -8.99
N GLU A 113 -9.55 14.42 -10.06
CA GLU A 113 -9.00 14.70 -11.40
C GLU A 113 -8.18 16.01 -11.40
N GLU A 114 -8.67 17.08 -10.76
CA GLU A 114 -7.95 18.35 -10.62
C GLU A 114 -6.64 18.20 -9.83
N LYS A 115 -6.60 17.27 -8.87
CA LYS A 115 -5.36 16.91 -8.15
C LYS A 115 -4.47 15.92 -8.91
N GLY A 116 -4.95 15.32 -10.00
CA GLY A 116 -4.24 14.26 -10.73
C GLY A 116 -4.09 12.95 -9.93
N VAL A 117 -4.98 12.71 -8.96
CA VAL A 117 -4.93 11.53 -8.09
C VAL A 117 -5.58 10.36 -8.82
N LYS A 118 -4.87 9.23 -8.91
CA LYS A 118 -5.45 7.98 -9.43
C LYS A 118 -6.33 7.35 -8.37
N TYR A 119 -7.55 6.97 -8.75
CA TYR A 119 -8.48 6.31 -7.84
C TYR A 119 -9.23 5.17 -8.53
N GLU A 120 -9.65 4.18 -7.74
CA GLU A 120 -10.60 3.17 -8.15
C GLU A 120 -12.03 3.71 -7.98
N TYR A 121 -12.81 3.75 -9.05
CA TYR A 121 -14.21 4.10 -9.00
C TYR A 121 -15.06 2.84 -8.83
N GLN A 122 -15.86 2.78 -7.76
CA GLN A 122 -16.80 1.70 -7.50
C GLN A 122 -18.23 2.23 -7.58
N GLU A 123 -18.99 1.73 -8.57
CA GLU A 123 -20.40 2.06 -8.75
C GLU A 123 -21.25 1.41 -7.64
N GLU A 124 -22.03 2.22 -6.94
CA GLU A 124 -22.92 1.81 -5.86
C GLU A 124 -24.38 1.80 -6.31
N ASN A 125 -25.07 0.70 -6.04
CA ASN A 125 -26.52 0.61 -6.25
C ASN A 125 -27.26 1.20 -5.04
N ILE A 126 -27.54 2.49 -5.07
CA ILE A 126 -28.23 3.18 -3.97
C ILE A 126 -29.75 2.95 -3.93
N MET A 127 -30.34 2.44 -5.01
CA MET A 127 -31.81 2.33 -5.16
C MET A 127 -32.37 1.01 -4.67
N VAL A 128 -31.63 -0.09 -4.86
CA VAL A 128 -32.12 -1.45 -4.57
C VAL A 128 -31.44 -1.99 -3.34
N ASN A 129 -30.12 -2.23 -3.43
CA ASN A 129 -29.34 -2.87 -2.38
C ASN A 129 -27.99 -2.16 -2.24
N LYS A 130 -27.82 -1.46 -1.12
CA LYS A 130 -26.54 -0.85 -0.74
C LYS A 130 -25.50 -1.94 -0.49
N SER A 131 -24.27 -1.74 -0.94
CA SER A 131 -23.21 -2.71 -0.70
C SER A 131 -22.85 -2.81 0.79
N ASP A 132 -22.40 -3.99 1.22
CA ASP A 132 -21.86 -4.18 2.58
C ASP A 132 -20.67 -3.26 2.86
N LEU A 133 -19.90 -2.94 1.81
CA LEU A 133 -18.79 -2.01 1.89
C LEU A 133 -19.29 -0.60 2.23
N LEU A 134 -20.30 -0.09 1.54
CA LEU A 134 -20.89 1.22 1.84
C LEU A 134 -21.44 1.28 3.27
N LEU A 135 -22.12 0.23 3.71
CA LEU A 135 -22.68 0.15 5.07
C LEU A 135 -21.58 0.13 6.14
N ARG A 136 -20.43 -0.49 5.85
CA ARG A 136 -19.26 -0.51 6.75
C ARG A 136 -18.53 0.83 6.76
N MET A 137 -18.36 1.45 5.61
CA MET A 137 -17.56 2.67 5.46
C MET A 137 -18.31 3.95 5.83
N ASN A 138 -19.64 3.95 5.74
CA ASN A 138 -20.50 5.03 6.25
C ASN A 138 -21.67 4.47 7.07
N PRO A 139 -21.41 3.98 8.31
CA PRO A 139 -22.44 3.34 9.12
C PRO A 139 -23.52 4.31 9.61
N VAL A 140 -23.19 5.61 9.70
CA VAL A 140 -24.07 6.67 10.22
C VAL A 140 -25.14 7.04 9.19
N TYR A 141 -24.74 7.53 8.02
CA TYR A 141 -25.67 8.02 7.02
C TYR A 141 -25.99 6.99 5.93
N LYS A 142 -25.08 6.03 5.70
CA LYS A 142 -25.22 5.00 4.66
C LYS A 142 -25.46 5.63 3.28
N LYS A 143 -24.79 6.76 3.02
CA LYS A 143 -24.91 7.57 1.80
C LYS A 143 -23.58 7.66 1.08
N ILE A 144 -23.67 7.91 -0.22
CA ILE A 144 -22.57 8.26 -1.12
C ILE A 144 -22.47 9.79 -1.26
N PRO A 145 -21.34 10.33 -1.71
CA PRO A 145 -20.06 9.64 -1.96
C PRO A 145 -19.34 9.26 -0.66
N VAL A 146 -18.50 8.21 -0.75
CA VAL A 146 -17.51 7.88 0.27
C VAL A 146 -16.15 7.75 -0.40
N LEU A 147 -15.18 8.55 0.05
CA LEU A 147 -13.78 8.39 -0.33
C LEU A 147 -13.12 7.45 0.68
N ILE A 148 -12.44 6.42 0.21
CA ILE A 148 -11.65 5.53 1.06
C ILE A 148 -10.19 5.76 0.68
N HIS A 149 -9.42 6.24 1.63
CA HIS A 149 -7.99 6.50 1.45
C HIS A 149 -7.18 5.65 2.43
N ASN A 150 -6.41 4.68 1.90
CA ASN A 150 -5.64 3.70 2.66
C ASN A 150 -6.51 2.99 3.73
N GLY A 151 -7.70 2.56 3.31
CA GLY A 151 -8.69 1.90 4.16
C GLY A 151 -9.49 2.83 5.10
N ASN A 152 -9.19 4.13 5.15
CA ASN A 152 -9.89 5.09 6.00
C ASN A 152 -11.02 5.78 5.23
N PRO A 153 -12.28 5.69 5.67
CA PRO A 153 -13.40 6.33 4.98
C PRO A 153 -13.56 7.80 5.37
N ILE A 154 -13.84 8.65 4.37
CA ILE A 154 -14.23 10.05 4.48
C ILE A 154 -15.59 10.21 3.80
N CYS A 155 -16.53 10.80 4.54
CA CYS A 155 -17.92 11.00 4.12
C CYS A 155 -18.22 12.49 3.92
N GLU A 156 -19.35 12.79 3.27
CA GLU A 156 -19.82 14.14 2.91
C GLU A 156 -18.98 14.83 1.83
N SER A 157 -19.60 15.17 0.69
CA SER A 157 -18.86 15.61 -0.50
C SER A 157 -17.98 16.85 -0.30
N LEU A 158 -18.43 17.83 0.49
CA LEU A 158 -17.65 19.04 0.79
C LEU A 158 -16.47 18.74 1.73
N ILE A 159 -16.66 17.84 2.70
CA ILE A 159 -15.58 17.39 3.61
C ILE A 159 -14.54 16.60 2.80
N ILE A 160 -14.99 15.72 1.91
CA ILE A 160 -14.11 14.97 1.00
C ILE A 160 -13.30 15.92 0.11
N LEU A 161 -13.91 16.97 -0.45
CA LEU A 161 -13.18 17.96 -1.25
C LEU A 161 -12.10 18.69 -0.44
N GLN A 162 -12.43 19.11 0.79
CA GLN A 162 -11.44 19.73 1.66
C GLN A 162 -10.30 18.76 1.99
N TYR A 163 -10.62 17.50 2.28
CA TYR A 163 -9.63 16.46 2.50
C TYR A 163 -8.71 16.27 1.30
N ILE A 164 -9.27 16.23 0.09
CA ILE A 164 -8.48 16.11 -1.15
C ILE A 164 -7.53 17.31 -1.32
N ASP A 165 -7.99 18.51 -0.99
CA ASP A 165 -7.17 19.73 -1.08
C ASP A 165 -5.96 19.68 -0.13
N GLU A 166 -6.19 19.18 1.08
CA GLU A 166 -5.19 19.09 2.14
C GLU A 166 -4.24 17.89 1.99
N ALA A 167 -4.73 16.73 1.52
CA ALA A 167 -3.96 15.50 1.37
C ALA A 167 -3.01 15.53 0.16
N TRP A 168 -3.38 16.23 -0.91
CA TRP A 168 -2.58 16.37 -2.13
C TRP A 168 -2.27 17.86 -2.45
N PRO A 169 -1.39 18.52 -1.66
CA PRO A 169 -1.13 19.96 -1.77
C PRO A 169 -0.20 20.34 -2.95
N ALA A 170 0.26 19.36 -3.73
CA ALA A 170 1.23 19.60 -4.80
C ALA A 170 0.67 20.40 -5.99
N SER A 171 -0.65 20.43 -6.15
CA SER A 171 -1.36 21.19 -7.18
C SER A 171 -2.15 22.35 -6.58
N GLN A 172 -2.70 23.19 -7.45
CA GLN A 172 -3.40 24.41 -7.08
C GLN A 172 -4.47 24.14 -6.01
N PRO A 173 -4.55 24.96 -4.94
CA PRO A 173 -5.58 24.79 -3.93
C PRO A 173 -6.97 25.08 -4.50
N PHE A 174 -7.97 24.35 -4.03
CA PHE A 174 -9.37 24.59 -4.42
C PHE A 174 -9.90 25.90 -3.82
N LEU A 175 -9.46 26.21 -2.61
CA LEU A 175 -9.89 27.40 -1.88
C LEU A 175 -8.86 28.53 -1.96
N PRO A 176 -9.30 29.79 -1.96
CA PRO A 176 -8.40 30.94 -1.81
C PRO A 176 -7.60 30.87 -0.52
N SER A 177 -6.34 31.34 -0.55
CA SER A 177 -5.46 31.38 0.63
C SER A 177 -5.91 32.40 1.68
N ASN A 178 -6.65 33.44 1.29
CA ASN A 178 -7.17 34.45 2.19
C ASN A 178 -8.32 33.84 3.03
N PRO A 179 -8.28 33.93 4.38
CA PRO A 179 -9.31 33.37 5.24
C PRO A 179 -10.74 33.87 4.96
N TYR A 180 -10.89 35.16 4.62
CA TYR A 180 -12.20 35.75 4.33
C TYR A 180 -12.79 35.19 3.03
N ASP A 181 -11.99 35.16 1.97
CA ASP A 181 -12.40 34.63 0.67
C ASP A 181 -12.66 33.12 0.75
N GLY A 182 -11.86 32.38 1.51
CA GLY A 182 -12.10 30.98 1.81
C GLY A 182 -13.40 30.74 2.59
N ALA A 183 -13.74 31.60 3.55
CA ALA A 183 -15.02 31.53 4.25
C ALA A 183 -16.20 31.81 3.30
N LEU A 184 -16.07 32.79 2.41
CA LEU A 184 -17.08 33.11 1.40
C LEU A 184 -17.29 31.94 0.41
N ALA A 185 -16.21 31.30 -0.04
CA ALA A 185 -16.29 30.12 -0.90
C ALA A 185 -17.02 28.96 -0.21
N ARG A 186 -16.70 28.68 1.07
CA ARG A 186 -17.39 27.65 1.86
C ARG A 186 -18.88 27.99 2.09
N PHE A 187 -19.21 29.26 2.31
CA PHE A 187 -20.60 29.70 2.42
C PHE A 187 -21.41 29.38 1.16
N TRP A 188 -20.87 29.70 -0.02
CA TRP A 188 -21.56 29.41 -1.28
C TRP A 188 -21.69 27.91 -1.54
N ALA A 189 -20.68 27.11 -1.19
CA ALA A 189 -20.74 25.66 -1.29
C ALA A 189 -21.85 25.07 -0.39
N ASP A 190 -21.93 25.52 0.87
CA ASP A 190 -22.97 25.12 1.82
C ASP A 190 -24.38 25.60 1.39
N PHE A 191 -24.48 26.80 0.83
CA PHE A 191 -25.73 27.33 0.30
C PHE A 191 -26.30 26.46 -0.82
N VAL A 192 -25.44 25.95 -1.73
CA VAL A 192 -25.86 25.05 -2.82
C VAL A 192 -26.39 23.72 -2.27
N ASP A 193 -25.86 23.22 -1.16
CA ASP A 193 -26.32 21.95 -0.56
C ASP A 193 -27.66 22.07 0.15
N LYS A 194 -28.02 23.28 0.58
CA LYS A 194 -29.23 23.56 1.36
C LYS A 194 -30.40 24.10 0.53
N LYS A 195 -30.20 24.35 -0.76
CA LYS A 195 -31.19 24.97 -1.65
C LYS A 195 -31.90 23.92 -2.51
#